data_AF-A0A1I3QND2-F1
#
_entry.id   AF-A0A1I3QND2-F1
#
_cell.length_a   1.000
_cell.length_b   1.000
_cell.length_c   1.000
_cell.angle_alpha   90.00
_cell.angle_beta   90.00
_cell.angle_gamma   90.00
#
_symmetry.space_group_name_H-M   'P 1'
#
loop_
_entity.id
_entity.type
_entity.pdbx_description
1 polymer ?
#
loop_
_entity_poly.entity_id
_entity_poly.type
_entity_poly.pdbx_seq_one_letter_code
_entity_poly.pdbx_strand_id
1 'polypeptide(L)'
;MTPPTRGFVRTARAAVFLGLAFAAGLVVRGAFVPAVPQTLHISGDGADQLAEGLFVWRGPDRAADPAFADMQVIALRRWQNLDGLTDLRRLCGVACNGEAPVVLLRRPSLNGMTKVLFIDMGAHGAGSMLDRGEPIPEYLLSCIVQEIWLQWRDEGWKITKCDVQESVDVWRPRLWTPQPPWPGILRGL
;
A
#
# COMPACT_ATOMS: atom_id res chain seq x y z
N MET A 1 1.47 55.02 -35.87
CA MET A 1 2.09 53.91 -35.10
C MET A 1 1.29 53.74 -33.82
N THR A 2 0.38 52.78 -33.78
CA THR A 2 -0.45 52.46 -32.61
C THR A 2 0.36 51.58 -31.64
N PRO A 3 0.49 51.94 -30.36
CA PRO A 3 1.26 51.14 -29.41
C PRO A 3 0.49 49.84 -29.11
N PRO A 4 1.10 48.67 -29.30
CA PRO A 4 0.45 47.43 -28.91
C PRO A 4 0.60 47.21 -27.39
N THR A 5 -0.44 46.59 -26.81
CA THR A 5 -0.25 45.47 -25.88
C THR A 5 0.15 45.73 -24.42
N ARG A 6 -0.43 46.70 -23.70
CA ARG A 6 -0.44 46.60 -22.21
C ARG A 6 -1.45 45.57 -21.68
N GLY A 7 -2.60 45.43 -22.34
CA GLY A 7 -3.63 44.45 -21.97
C GLY A 7 -3.24 43.00 -22.28
N PHE A 8 -2.61 42.79 -23.45
CA PHE A 8 -2.26 41.46 -23.97
C PHE A 8 -1.17 40.74 -23.16
N VAL A 9 -0.21 41.49 -22.61
CA VAL A 9 0.87 40.93 -21.77
C VAL A 9 0.32 40.47 -20.41
N ARG A 10 -0.70 41.15 -19.88
CA ARG A 10 -1.39 40.74 -18.64
C ARG A 10 -2.21 39.45 -18.84
N THR A 11 -2.95 39.35 -19.94
CA THR A 11 -3.73 38.13 -20.27
C THR A 11 -2.83 36.94 -20.61
N ALA A 12 -1.71 37.15 -21.31
CA ALA A 12 -0.75 36.09 -21.59
C ALA A 12 -0.09 35.54 -20.31
N ARG A 13 0.32 36.42 -19.38
CA ARG A 13 0.85 36.00 -18.08
C ARG A 13 -0.19 35.25 -17.25
N ALA A 14 -1.43 35.74 -17.20
CA ALA A 14 -2.51 35.07 -16.49
C ALA A 14 -2.78 33.67 -17.04
N ALA A 15 -2.78 33.49 -18.37
CA ALA A 15 -2.95 32.20 -19.01
C ALA A 15 -1.81 31.22 -18.71
N VAL A 16 -0.55 31.70 -18.68
CA VAL A 16 0.61 30.89 -18.29
C VAL A 16 0.52 30.45 -16.83
N PHE A 17 0.16 31.34 -15.91
CA PHE A 17 -0.05 30.98 -14.50
C PHE A 17 -1.21 30.00 -14.31
N LEU A 18 -2.31 30.17 -15.05
CA LEU A 18 -3.44 29.25 -15.00
C LEU A 18 -3.06 27.86 -15.54
N GLY A 19 -2.29 27.81 -16.63
CA GLY A 19 -1.76 26.58 -17.20
C GLY A 19 -0.79 25.87 -16.23
N LEU A 20 0.10 26.62 -15.58
CA LEU A 20 1.00 26.08 -14.55
C LEU A 20 0.23 25.61 -13.31
N ALA A 21 -0.79 26.33 -12.86
CA ALA A 21 -1.62 25.92 -11.74
C ALA A 21 -2.44 24.67 -12.06
N PHE A 22 -2.93 24.53 -13.29
CA PHE A 22 -3.63 23.33 -13.74
C PHE A 22 -2.69 22.13 -13.88
N ALA A 23 -1.50 22.33 -14.44
CA ALA A 23 -0.46 21.31 -14.51
C ALA A 23 0.00 20.87 -13.10
N ALA A 24 0.21 21.81 -12.19
CA ALA A 24 0.51 21.52 -10.79
C ALA A 24 -0.67 20.78 -10.12
N GLY A 25 -1.91 21.20 -10.37
CA GLY A 25 -3.11 20.53 -9.88
C GLY A 25 -3.25 19.10 -10.40
N LEU A 26 -2.91 18.83 -11.66
CA LEU A 26 -2.88 17.48 -12.23
C LEU A 26 -1.76 16.61 -11.65
N VAL A 27 -0.56 17.18 -11.46
CA VAL A 27 0.58 16.47 -10.82
C VAL A 27 0.25 16.15 -9.36
N VAL A 28 -0.29 17.12 -8.62
CA VAL A 28 -0.77 16.92 -7.25
C VAL A 28 -1.89 15.88 -7.23
N ARG A 29 -2.87 15.96 -8.12
CA ARG A 29 -3.93 14.95 -8.23
C ARG A 29 -3.37 13.56 -8.54
N GLY A 30 -2.37 13.44 -9.41
CA GLY A 30 -1.68 12.17 -9.68
C GLY A 30 -0.91 11.63 -8.46
N ALA A 31 -0.39 12.51 -7.60
CA ALA A 31 0.27 12.12 -6.35
C ALA A 31 -0.71 11.68 -5.25
N PHE A 32 -1.98 12.10 -5.32
CA PHE A 32 -3.00 11.85 -4.28
C PHE A 32 -4.20 10.99 -4.71
N VAL A 33 -4.40 10.73 -6.00
CA VAL A 33 -5.42 9.81 -6.51
C VAL A 33 -4.78 8.44 -6.69
N PRO A 34 -5.26 7.39 -5.99
CA PRO A 34 -4.68 6.07 -6.10
C PRO A 34 -4.93 5.53 -7.51
N ALA A 35 -3.87 5.43 -8.32
CA ALA A 35 -3.87 4.40 -9.35
C ALA A 35 -4.05 3.05 -8.64
N VAL A 36 -4.87 2.17 -9.20
CA VAL A 36 -4.94 0.78 -8.71
C VAL A 36 -3.49 0.26 -8.67
N PRO A 37 -2.99 -0.22 -7.52
CA PRO A 37 -1.61 -0.71 -7.42
C PRO A 37 -1.35 -1.70 -8.57
N GLN A 38 -0.25 -1.62 -9.29
CA GLN A 38 0.01 -2.56 -10.39
C GLN A 38 0.83 -3.74 -9.88
N THR A 39 1.73 -3.47 -8.94
CA THR A 39 2.66 -4.44 -8.38
C THR A 39 2.35 -4.73 -6.91
N LEU A 40 2.44 -6.01 -6.52
CA LEU A 40 2.17 -6.46 -5.16
C LEU A 40 3.26 -7.39 -4.65
N HIS A 41 3.69 -7.16 -3.41
CA HIS A 41 4.61 -8.04 -2.69
C HIS A 41 3.90 -8.66 -1.47
N ILE A 42 4.05 -9.97 -1.26
CA ILE A 42 3.52 -10.68 -0.09
C ILE A 42 4.68 -11.19 0.75
N SER A 43 4.60 -10.96 2.06
CA SER A 43 5.59 -11.39 3.03
C SER A 43 4.93 -11.85 4.34
N GLY A 44 5.68 -12.57 5.17
CA GLY A 44 5.24 -13.02 6.49
C GLY A 44 4.75 -14.48 6.52
N ASP A 45 3.92 -14.81 7.50
CA ASP A 45 3.44 -16.18 7.73
C ASP A 45 2.43 -16.60 6.64
N GLY A 46 2.62 -17.79 6.04
CA GLY A 46 1.73 -18.29 4.99
C GLY A 46 1.82 -17.56 3.64
N ALA A 47 2.85 -16.73 3.45
CA ALA A 47 3.03 -15.91 2.24
C ALA A 47 3.06 -16.72 0.94
N ASP A 48 3.66 -17.91 0.94
CA ASP A 48 3.73 -18.76 -0.26
C ASP A 48 2.34 -19.25 -0.68
N GLN A 49 1.53 -19.71 0.28
CA GLN A 49 0.15 -20.16 0.01
C GLN A 49 -0.73 -18.99 -0.46
N LEU A 50 -0.57 -17.81 0.16
CA LEU A 50 -1.25 -16.60 -0.28
C LEU A 50 -0.83 -16.18 -1.69
N ALA A 51 0.47 -16.28 -2.01
CA ALA A 51 1.00 -15.96 -3.34
C ALA A 51 0.44 -16.92 -4.40
N GLU A 52 0.39 -18.22 -4.10
CA GLU A 52 -0.26 -19.20 -4.97
C GLU A 52 -1.74 -18.86 -5.20
N GLY A 53 -2.49 -18.51 -4.16
CA GLY A 53 -3.89 -18.12 -4.30
C GLY A 53 -4.09 -16.80 -5.08
N LEU A 54 -3.19 -15.82 -4.92
CA LEU A 54 -3.35 -14.47 -5.45
C LEU A 54 -2.89 -14.34 -6.91
N PHE A 55 -1.79 -15.01 -7.29
CA PHE A 55 -1.12 -14.81 -8.59
C PHE A 55 -1.50 -15.83 -9.68
N VAL A 56 -2.49 -16.69 -9.43
CA VAL A 56 -2.93 -17.72 -10.41
C VAL A 56 -3.85 -17.16 -11.51
N TRP A 57 -4.47 -15.99 -11.31
CA TRP A 57 -5.41 -15.38 -12.27
C TRP A 57 -5.07 -13.92 -12.56
N ARG A 58 -5.72 -13.31 -13.59
CA ARG A 58 -5.49 -11.91 -14.04
C ARG A 58 -5.56 -10.89 -12.89
N GLY A 59 -4.46 -10.69 -12.18
CA GLY A 59 -4.32 -9.86 -10.98
C GLY A 59 -3.07 -9.00 -11.00
N PRO A 60 -2.65 -8.46 -9.84
CA PRO A 60 -1.46 -7.63 -9.75
C PRO A 60 -0.20 -8.41 -10.14
N ASP A 61 0.77 -7.72 -10.72
CA ASP A 61 2.09 -8.29 -10.98
C ASP A 61 2.83 -8.54 -9.67
N ARG A 62 3.50 -9.68 -9.55
CA ARG A 62 4.29 -9.99 -8.36
C ARG A 62 5.59 -9.17 -8.35
N ALA A 63 5.76 -8.32 -7.35
CA ALA A 63 7.02 -7.66 -7.06
C ALA A 63 7.95 -8.58 -6.26
N ALA A 64 9.18 -8.78 -6.75
CA ALA A 64 10.19 -9.58 -6.07
C ALA A 64 10.70 -8.92 -4.78
N ASP A 65 10.78 -7.59 -4.77
CA ASP A 65 11.29 -6.79 -3.65
C ASP A 65 10.20 -5.81 -3.17
N PRO A 66 9.89 -5.77 -1.85
CA PRO A 66 8.88 -4.88 -1.27
C PRO A 66 9.14 -3.39 -1.57
N ALA A 67 10.39 -2.98 -1.77
CA ALA A 67 10.76 -1.59 -2.06
C ALA A 67 10.18 -1.07 -3.38
N PHE A 68 9.88 -1.97 -4.33
CA PHE A 68 9.34 -1.63 -5.65
C PHE A 68 7.85 -1.96 -5.79
N ALA A 69 7.21 -2.48 -4.74
CA ALA A 69 5.80 -2.83 -4.78
C ALA A 69 4.91 -1.61 -4.52
N ASP A 70 3.88 -1.43 -5.34
CA ASP A 70 2.83 -0.43 -5.12
C ASP A 70 1.96 -0.82 -3.91
N MET A 71 1.83 -2.12 -3.66
CA MET A 71 1.16 -2.69 -2.48
C MET A 71 2.03 -3.75 -1.80
N GLN A 72 2.21 -3.64 -0.50
CA GLN A 72 2.85 -4.66 0.33
C GLN A 72 1.79 -5.33 1.20
N VAL A 73 1.73 -6.66 1.18
CA VAL A 73 0.91 -7.47 2.07
C VAL A 73 1.82 -8.13 3.08
N ILE A 74 1.55 -7.91 4.36
CA ILE A 74 2.29 -8.44 5.48
C ILE A 74 1.33 -9.33 6.27
N ALA A 75 1.43 -10.63 6.04
CA ALA A 75 0.67 -11.63 6.77
C ALA A 75 1.36 -11.95 8.09
N LEU A 76 0.65 -11.74 9.19
CA LEU A 76 1.13 -11.98 10.53
C LEU A 76 0.41 -13.18 11.10
N ARG A 77 1.13 -14.11 11.73
CA ARG A 77 0.46 -15.20 12.45
C ARG A 77 -0.54 -14.71 13.48
N ARG A 78 -0.15 -13.67 14.22
CA ARG A 78 -0.92 -12.97 15.26
C ARG A 78 -0.41 -11.53 15.37
N TRP A 79 -1.23 -10.59 15.83
CA TRP A 79 -0.76 -9.21 16.08
C TRP A 79 0.44 -9.11 17.03
N GLN A 80 0.57 -10.02 18.00
CA GLN A 80 1.72 -10.04 18.91
C GLN A 80 3.05 -10.27 18.19
N ASN A 81 3.05 -10.82 16.96
CA ASN A 81 4.28 -10.99 16.18
C ASN A 81 4.90 -9.63 15.77
N LEU A 82 4.13 -8.53 15.77
CA LEU A 82 4.68 -7.18 15.54
C LEU A 82 5.64 -6.74 16.64
N ASP A 83 5.61 -7.36 17.82
CA ASP A 83 6.49 -7.00 18.94
C ASP A 83 7.96 -7.30 18.60
N GLY A 84 8.19 -8.33 17.77
CA GLY A 84 9.51 -8.64 17.21
C GLY A 84 9.90 -7.78 16.00
N LEU A 85 8.95 -7.04 15.42
CA LEU A 85 9.12 -6.26 14.18
C LEU A 85 8.92 -4.77 14.48
N THR A 86 9.82 -4.21 15.30
CA THR A 86 9.68 -2.86 15.86
C THR A 86 9.46 -1.75 14.82
N ASP A 87 10.07 -1.86 13.64
CA ASP A 87 9.86 -0.89 12.55
C ASP A 87 8.45 -0.96 11.95
N LEU A 88 7.90 -2.16 11.79
CA LEU A 88 6.52 -2.36 11.34
C LEU A 88 5.51 -1.95 12.41
N ARG A 89 5.80 -2.26 13.68
CA ARG A 89 4.99 -1.82 14.81
C ARG A 89 4.92 -0.29 14.89
N ARG A 90 6.04 0.40 14.69
CA ARG A 90 6.07 1.88 14.62
C ARG A 90 5.25 2.42 13.45
N LEU A 91 5.27 1.73 12.31
CA LEU A 91 4.50 2.13 11.13
C LEU A 91 2.99 2.03 11.39
N CYS A 92 2.55 0.93 12.00
CA CYS A 92 1.15 0.73 12.28
C CYS A 92 0.64 1.57 13.47
N GLY A 93 1.47 1.70 14.51
CA GLY A 93 1.12 2.41 15.73
C GLY A 93 -0.10 1.79 16.41
N VAL A 94 -1.02 2.62 16.88
CA VAL A 94 -2.25 2.17 17.59
C VAL A 94 -3.25 1.41 16.71
N ALA A 95 -3.07 1.41 15.38
CA ALA A 95 -4.00 0.75 14.47
C ALA A 95 -3.89 -0.78 14.49
N CYS A 96 -2.72 -1.31 14.86
CA CYS A 96 -2.48 -2.75 15.04
C CYS A 96 -2.58 -3.10 16.53
N ASN A 97 -3.72 -2.77 17.16
CA ASN A 97 -3.98 -3.04 18.57
C ASN A 97 -4.65 -4.39 18.83
N GLY A 98 -5.02 -5.14 17.78
CA GLY A 98 -5.70 -6.42 17.92
C GLY A 98 -7.21 -6.38 17.70
N GLU A 99 -7.80 -5.20 17.51
CA GLU A 99 -9.26 -5.07 17.36
C GLU A 99 -9.74 -5.38 15.93
N ALA A 100 -8.91 -5.07 14.94
CA ALA A 100 -9.19 -5.36 13.53
C ALA A 100 -8.25 -6.46 13.02
N PRO A 101 -8.73 -7.46 12.26
CA PRO A 101 -7.88 -8.45 11.60
C PRO A 101 -7.07 -7.86 10.45
N VAL A 102 -7.58 -6.80 9.82
CA VAL A 102 -6.96 -6.22 8.64
C VAL A 102 -6.75 -4.74 8.87
N VAL A 103 -5.51 -4.28 8.65
CA VAL A 103 -5.14 -2.87 8.75
C VAL A 103 -4.49 -2.44 7.45
N LEU A 104 -5.12 -1.50 6.74
CA LEU A 104 -4.57 -0.88 5.55
C LEU A 104 -3.90 0.44 5.94
N LEU A 105 -2.61 0.56 5.66
CA LEU A 105 -1.87 1.81 5.77
C LEU A 105 -1.65 2.41 4.38
N ARG A 106 -2.12 3.63 4.18
CA ARG A 106 -1.89 4.39 2.95
C ARG A 106 -0.75 5.38 3.16
N ARG A 107 0.23 5.36 2.25
CA ARG A 107 1.45 6.19 2.34
C ARG A 107 1.78 6.90 1.03
N PRO A 108 2.06 8.21 1.05
CA PRO A 108 2.64 8.87 -0.12
C PRO A 108 4.08 8.39 -0.35
N SER A 109 4.42 8.14 -1.61
CA SER A 109 5.76 7.77 -2.09
C SER A 109 6.12 8.57 -3.36
N LEU A 110 7.39 8.51 -3.78
CA LEU A 110 7.84 9.17 -5.02
C LEU A 110 7.15 8.64 -6.28
N ASN A 111 6.65 7.40 -6.23
CA ASN A 111 5.96 6.73 -7.34
C ASN A 111 4.43 6.80 -7.20
N GLY A 112 3.91 7.57 -6.24
CA GLY A 112 2.48 7.66 -5.93
C GLY A 112 2.13 7.07 -4.56
N MET A 113 0.85 6.73 -4.35
CA MET A 113 0.38 6.19 -3.07
C MET A 113 0.69 4.70 -2.94
N THR A 114 1.63 4.34 -2.05
CA THR A 114 1.90 2.95 -1.67
C THR A 114 0.91 2.48 -0.61
N LYS A 115 0.39 1.27 -0.75
CA LYS A 115 -0.46 0.60 0.23
C LYS A 115 0.35 -0.44 1.02
N VAL A 116 0.21 -0.47 2.34
CA VAL A 116 0.74 -1.54 3.18
C VAL A 116 -0.42 -2.16 3.92
N LEU A 117 -0.74 -3.40 3.58
CA LEU A 117 -1.82 -4.17 4.16
C LEU A 117 -1.25 -5.14 5.19
N PHE A 118 -1.65 -5.01 6.44
CA PHE A 118 -1.38 -5.98 7.49
C PHE A 118 -2.59 -6.89 7.66
N ILE A 119 -2.35 -8.19 7.79
CA ILE A 119 -3.38 -9.20 7.97
C ILE A 119 -3.01 -10.06 9.17
N ASP A 120 -3.88 -10.15 10.16
CA ASP A 120 -3.79 -11.11 11.26
C ASP A 120 -4.44 -12.44 10.87
N MET A 121 -3.59 -13.39 10.46
CA MET A 121 -3.99 -14.74 10.10
C MET A 121 -4.68 -15.46 11.27
N GLY A 122 -4.34 -15.12 12.52
CA GLY A 122 -4.95 -15.63 13.74
C GLY A 122 -6.42 -15.24 13.86
N ALA A 123 -6.77 -14.00 13.51
CA ALA A 123 -8.15 -13.53 13.53
C ALA A 123 -9.04 -14.21 12.47
N HIS A 124 -8.43 -14.71 11.38
CA HIS A 124 -9.10 -15.58 10.40
C HIS A 124 -9.12 -17.08 10.80
N GLY A 125 -8.59 -17.44 11.97
CA GLY A 125 -8.54 -18.82 12.46
C GLY A 125 -7.38 -19.66 11.89
N ALA A 126 -6.47 -19.06 11.12
CA ALA A 126 -5.29 -19.75 10.58
C ALA A 126 -4.08 -19.74 11.54
N GLY A 127 -4.08 -18.88 12.56
CA GLY A 127 -2.92 -18.71 13.46
C GLY A 127 -2.46 -20.00 14.16
N SER A 128 -3.39 -20.82 14.67
CA SER A 128 -3.06 -22.09 15.33
C SER A 128 -2.63 -23.19 14.35
N MET A 129 -3.06 -23.12 13.11
CA MET A 129 -2.62 -24.02 12.03
C MET A 129 -1.18 -23.68 11.64
N LEU A 130 -0.90 -22.39 11.47
CA LEU A 130 0.44 -21.85 11.23
C LEU A 130 1.41 -22.18 12.38
N ASP A 131 0.95 -22.17 13.64
CA ASP A 131 1.75 -22.62 14.80
C ASP A 131 2.15 -24.10 14.70
N ARG A 132 1.31 -24.93 14.08
CA ARG A 132 1.56 -26.37 13.87
C ARG A 132 2.24 -26.69 12.54
N GLY A 133 2.51 -25.69 11.71
CA GLY A 133 3.03 -25.88 10.35
C GLY A 133 2.04 -26.58 9.41
N GLU A 134 0.74 -26.54 9.73
CA GLU A 134 -0.33 -27.09 8.89
C GLU A 134 -0.63 -26.14 7.73
N PRO A 135 -1.02 -26.67 6.56
CA PRO A 135 -1.47 -25.83 5.45
C PRO A 135 -2.77 -25.10 5.80
N ILE A 136 -2.92 -23.87 5.30
CA ILE A 136 -4.13 -23.09 5.46
C ILE A 136 -5.23 -23.73 4.58
N PRO A 137 -6.40 -24.07 5.14
CA PRO A 137 -7.52 -24.60 4.38
C PRO A 137 -7.90 -23.69 3.21
N GLU A 138 -8.25 -24.27 2.06
CA GLU A 138 -8.60 -23.52 0.85
C GLU A 138 -9.71 -22.48 1.07
N TYR A 139 -10.70 -22.78 1.92
CA TYR A 139 -11.77 -21.84 2.23
C TYR A 139 -11.24 -20.57 2.94
N LEU A 140 -10.36 -20.72 3.95
CA LEU A 140 -9.73 -19.58 4.62
C LEU A 140 -8.81 -18.82 3.69
N LEU A 141 -8.02 -19.55 2.90
CA LEU A 141 -7.12 -18.97 1.92
C LEU A 141 -7.89 -18.11 0.91
N SER A 142 -9.01 -18.61 0.40
CA SER A 142 -9.88 -17.89 -0.54
C SER A 142 -10.47 -16.62 0.08
N CYS A 143 -10.80 -16.65 1.38
CA CYS A 143 -11.28 -15.47 2.09
C CYS A 143 -10.21 -14.39 2.23
N ILE A 144 -9.01 -14.77 2.66
CA ILE A 144 -7.91 -13.82 2.86
C ILE A 144 -7.46 -13.24 1.51
N VAL A 145 -7.37 -14.08 0.48
CA VAL A 145 -7.08 -13.65 -0.89
C VAL A 145 -8.14 -12.65 -1.38
N GLN A 146 -9.42 -12.94 -1.14
CA GLN A 146 -10.51 -12.03 -1.49
C GLN A 146 -10.41 -10.67 -0.78
N GLU A 147 -10.03 -10.64 0.50
CA GLU A 147 -9.80 -9.40 1.23
C GLU A 147 -8.64 -8.60 0.65
N ILE A 148 -7.51 -9.24 0.35
CA ILE A 148 -6.38 -8.60 -0.34
C ILE A 148 -6.85 -7.97 -1.66
N TRP A 149 -7.67 -8.69 -2.44
CA TRP A 149 -8.24 -8.22 -3.69
C TRP A 149 -9.15 -6.99 -3.55
N LEU A 150 -9.99 -6.95 -2.51
CA LEU A 150 -10.86 -5.80 -2.23
C LEU A 150 -10.03 -4.55 -1.89
N GLN A 151 -9.03 -4.71 -1.02
CA GLN A 151 -8.14 -3.61 -0.60
C GLN A 151 -7.23 -3.13 -1.75
N TRP A 152 -6.82 -4.06 -2.61
CA TRP A 152 -6.07 -3.76 -3.82
C TRP A 152 -6.83 -2.79 -4.73
N ARG A 153 -8.09 -3.11 -5.07
CA ARG A 153 -8.92 -2.32 -6.01
C ARG A 153 -9.60 -1.10 -5.41
N ASP A 154 -9.47 -0.86 -4.10
CA ASP A 154 -10.30 0.11 -3.37
C ASP A 154 -11.80 -0.12 -3.60
N GLU A 155 -12.20 -1.37 -3.82
CA GLU A 155 -13.61 -1.71 -3.93
C GLU A 155 -14.19 -1.76 -2.51
N GLY A 156 -15.10 -0.82 -2.21
CA GLY A 156 -15.85 -0.82 -0.95
C GLY A 156 -16.57 -2.15 -0.72
N TRP A 157 -16.87 -2.44 0.55
CA TRP A 157 -17.39 -3.72 1.01
C TRP A 157 -18.51 -4.27 0.12
N LYS A 158 -18.23 -5.37 -0.58
CA LYS A 158 -19.25 -6.19 -1.22
C LYS A 158 -19.46 -7.42 -0.33
N ILE A 159 -20.70 -7.65 0.06
CA ILE A 159 -21.12 -8.84 0.83
C ILE A 159 -20.65 -10.07 0.05
N THR A 160 -19.75 -10.85 0.63
CA THR A 160 -19.18 -12.06 0.02
C THR A 160 -19.35 -13.25 0.96
N LYS A 161 -19.04 -14.47 0.52
CA LYS A 161 -19.22 -15.70 1.32
C LYS A 161 -18.38 -15.73 2.60
N CYS A 162 -17.35 -14.91 2.66
CA CYS A 162 -16.54 -14.69 3.83
C CYS A 162 -17.19 -13.53 4.59
N ASP A 163 -17.54 -13.73 5.86
CA ASP A 163 -17.85 -12.60 6.75
C ASP A 163 -16.57 -11.76 6.84
N VAL A 164 -16.43 -10.79 5.93
CA VAL A 164 -15.28 -9.92 5.86
C VAL A 164 -15.29 -9.11 7.15
N GLN A 165 -14.30 -9.37 7.97
CA GLN A 165 -14.18 -8.74 9.28
C GLN A 165 -13.76 -7.27 9.12
N GLU A 166 -14.05 -6.43 10.12
CA GLU A 166 -13.83 -4.98 10.04
C GLU A 166 -12.38 -4.64 9.70
N SER A 167 -12.16 -3.92 8.58
CA SER A 167 -10.85 -3.41 8.20
C SER A 167 -10.65 -1.98 8.68
N VAL A 168 -9.47 -1.66 9.22
CA VAL A 168 -9.11 -0.29 9.61
C VAL A 168 -8.20 0.34 8.54
N ASP A 169 -8.62 1.46 7.96
CA ASP A 169 -7.83 2.25 7.00
C ASP A 169 -7.19 3.45 7.70
N VAL A 170 -5.86 3.56 7.63
CA VAL A 170 -5.09 4.62 8.27
C VAL A 170 -4.18 5.31 7.26
N TRP A 171 -4.30 6.63 7.23
CA TRP A 171 -3.38 7.49 6.49
C TRP A 171 -2.16 7.82 7.35
N ARG A 172 -0.99 7.41 6.88
CA ARG A 172 0.30 7.69 7.54
C ARG A 172 1.18 8.52 6.60
N PRO A 173 1.14 9.86 6.68
CA PRO A 173 2.16 10.67 6.04
C PRO A 173 3.49 10.40 6.76
N ARG A 174 4.40 9.63 6.16
CA ARG A 174 5.74 9.48 6.74
C ARG A 174 6.55 10.76 6.45
N LEU A 175 7.22 11.29 7.46
CA LEU A 175 8.38 12.16 7.28
C LEU A 175 9.47 11.34 6.56
N TRP A 176 10.02 11.92 5.50
CA TRP A 176 10.99 11.33 4.58
C TRP A 176 12.28 10.90 5.29
N THR A 177 12.70 9.64 5.11
CA THR A 177 14.11 9.23 5.18
C THR A 177 14.38 8.22 4.07
N PRO A 178 14.87 8.65 2.90
CA PRO A 178 15.54 7.73 2.00
C PRO A 178 16.82 7.28 2.73
N GLN A 179 17.04 5.98 2.77
CA GLN A 179 18.40 5.49 2.85
C GLN A 179 19.10 6.04 1.59
N PRO A 180 20.21 6.81 1.71
CA PRO A 180 20.90 7.28 0.52
C PRO A 180 21.35 6.06 -0.30
N PRO A 181 21.16 6.09 -1.63
CA PRO A 181 21.48 4.94 -2.47
C PRO A 181 22.98 4.84 -2.74
N TRP A 182 23.84 4.76 -1.72
CA TRP A 182 25.29 4.55 -1.93
C TRP A 182 25.98 3.84 -0.74
N PRO A 183 26.30 2.55 -0.83
CA PRO A 183 27.26 1.90 0.07
C PRO A 183 28.68 1.91 -0.53
N GLY A 184 29.13 2.99 -1.20
CA GLY A 184 30.30 2.85 -2.10
C GLY A 184 31.27 4.02 -2.30
N ILE A 185 31.07 5.23 -1.76
CA ILE A 185 32.02 6.33 -2.01
C ILE A 185 32.21 7.13 -0.72
N LEU A 186 33.04 6.64 0.20
CA LEU A 186 33.80 7.41 1.21
C LEU A 186 34.73 6.45 1.99
N ARG A 187 35.45 5.59 1.27
CA ARG A 187 36.70 4.99 1.76
C ARG A 187 37.78 5.37 0.77
N GLY A 188 38.53 6.42 1.10
CA GLY A 188 39.69 6.84 0.32
C GLY A 188 39.72 8.34 0.04
N LEU A 189 39.79 9.15 1.09
CA LEU A 189 40.61 10.37 1.16
C LEU A 189 41.13 10.49 2.58
#